data_AF-A0A965KRU7-F1
#
_entry.id   AF-A0A965KRU7-F1
#
_cell.length_a   1.000
_cell.length_b   1.000
_cell.length_c   1.000
_cell.angle_alpha   90.00
_cell.angle_beta   90.00
_cell.angle_gamma   90.00
#
_symmetry.space_group_name_H-M   'P 1'
#
loop_
_entity.id
_entity.type
_entity.pdbx_description
1 polymer ?
#
loop_
_entity_poly.entity_id
_entity_poly.type
_entity_poly.pdbx_seq_one_letter_code
_entity_poly.pdbx_strand_id
1 'polypeptide(L)'
;MVSREKFEEIKEKYGYWSSWALWAEVGDAPKSNVGDLSIFEGDDFLNHLNAEFVLVGLNIARADIEKPLANFHSSLSRAQDYKIRYAIKDTLLCGAYMTDVIKDFNEVDSGNLITYLKNNKQFELDNIKVFKKEIQDLGAINPTLVALGDATYDILVRNITEYKVLKIKHYSHYMSKEKYREEISILLEAFNKK
;
A
#
# COMPACT_ATOMS: atom_id res chain seq x y z
N MET A 1 -6.36 -17.14 0.49
CA MET A 1 -7.16 -16.51 1.56
C MET A 1 -6.27 -16.39 2.79
N VAL A 2 -6.26 -15.23 3.43
CA VAL A 2 -5.43 -14.97 4.63
C VAL A 2 -6.17 -15.51 5.86
N SER A 3 -5.52 -16.36 6.66
CA SER A 3 -6.14 -16.88 7.89
C SER A 3 -6.17 -15.81 9.00
N ARG A 4 -7.07 -15.97 9.98
CA ARG A 4 -7.11 -15.07 11.16
C ARG A 4 -5.77 -15.02 11.88
N GLU A 5 -5.14 -16.18 12.10
CA GLU A 5 -3.83 -16.29 12.74
C GLU A 5 -2.76 -15.52 11.95
N LYS A 6 -2.72 -15.70 10.63
CA LYS A 6 -1.77 -14.98 9.76
C LYS A 6 -2.02 -13.48 9.77
N PHE A 7 -3.29 -13.06 9.75
CA PHE A 7 -3.64 -11.64 9.83
C PHE A 7 -3.15 -11.00 11.14
N GLU A 8 -3.37 -11.64 12.29
CA GLU A 8 -2.90 -11.12 13.58
C GLU A 8 -1.38 -11.11 13.67
N GLU A 9 -0.69 -12.14 13.16
CA GLU A 9 0.78 -12.16 13.10
C GLU A 9 1.34 -10.96 12.30
N ILE A 10 0.74 -10.68 11.14
CA ILE A 10 1.15 -9.56 10.28
C ILE A 10 0.84 -8.22 10.93
N LYS A 11 -0.34 -8.09 11.53
CA LYS A 11 -0.75 -6.87 12.24
C LYS A 11 0.17 -6.59 13.42
N GLU A 12 0.57 -7.60 14.19
CA GLU A 12 1.48 -7.47 15.32
C GLU A 12 2.88 -7.02 14.88
N LYS A 13 3.43 -7.66 13.82
CA LYS A 13 4.79 -7.37 13.35
C LYS A 13 4.90 -6.06 12.56
N TYR A 14 3.91 -5.76 11.73
CA TYR A 14 4.03 -4.74 10.67
C TYR A 14 2.91 -3.71 10.67
N GLY A 15 1.88 -3.84 11.50
CA GLY A 15 0.67 -3.00 11.41
C GLY A 15 0.91 -1.50 11.58
N TYR A 16 2.02 -1.06 12.16
CA TYR A 16 2.37 0.37 12.20
C TYR A 16 2.91 0.92 10.87
N TRP A 17 3.24 0.04 9.92
CA TRP A 17 3.76 0.40 8.61
C TRP A 17 2.89 -0.09 7.47
N SER A 18 1.97 -1.01 7.75
CA SER A 18 1.16 -1.68 6.76
C SER A 18 -0.32 -1.60 7.07
N SER A 19 -1.11 -1.88 6.04
CA SER A 19 -2.55 -2.08 6.15
C SER A 19 -3.03 -2.93 4.98
N TRP A 20 -4.33 -2.90 4.72
CA TRP A 20 -4.97 -3.59 3.62
C TRP A 20 -5.82 -2.61 2.83
N ALA A 21 -5.94 -2.85 1.53
CA ALA A 21 -6.65 -2.00 0.60
C ALA A 21 -8.18 -2.24 0.69
N LEU A 22 -8.70 -2.09 1.92
CA LEU A 22 -10.05 -2.40 2.33
C LEU A 22 -10.51 -1.34 3.31
N TRP A 23 -11.55 -0.60 2.95
CA TRP A 23 -12.06 0.53 3.73
C TRP A 23 -13.54 0.36 4.03
N ALA A 24 -13.99 0.93 5.15
CA ALA A 24 -15.41 1.09 5.42
C ALA A 24 -16.13 1.82 4.28
N GLU A 25 -17.42 1.50 4.13
CA GLU A 25 -18.27 2.06 3.08
C GLU A 25 -18.30 3.59 3.13
N VAL A 26 -18.38 4.19 1.94
CA VAL A 26 -18.42 5.64 1.80
C VAL A 26 -19.75 6.20 2.30
N GLY A 27 -19.69 7.19 3.20
CA GLY A 27 -20.86 7.97 3.62
C GLY A 27 -21.14 9.15 2.69
N ASP A 28 -21.63 10.25 3.24
CA ASP A 28 -22.12 11.41 2.47
C ASP A 28 -21.05 12.15 1.63
N ALA A 29 -19.77 12.03 2.01
CA ALA A 29 -18.67 12.67 1.31
C ALA A 29 -17.64 11.64 0.85
N PRO A 30 -16.87 11.92 -0.24
CA PRO A 30 -15.85 11.00 -0.73
C PRO A 30 -14.82 10.56 0.31
N LYS A 31 -14.57 11.38 1.34
CA LYS A 31 -13.61 11.11 2.42
C LYS A 31 -14.24 10.48 3.67
N SER A 32 -15.58 10.35 3.73
CA SER A 32 -16.26 9.73 4.86
C SER A 32 -15.76 8.31 5.08
N ASN A 33 -15.50 7.97 6.35
CA ASN A 33 -15.07 6.65 6.83
C ASN A 33 -13.72 6.13 6.29
N VAL A 34 -12.89 6.96 5.66
CA VAL A 34 -11.56 6.52 5.18
C VAL A 34 -10.66 6.06 6.33
N GLY A 35 -10.74 6.72 7.48
CA GLY A 35 -9.98 6.34 8.68
C GLY A 35 -10.73 5.44 9.65
N ASP A 36 -11.85 4.85 9.23
CA ASP A 36 -12.60 3.93 10.07
C ASP A 36 -11.96 2.53 10.00
N LEU A 37 -11.23 2.18 11.06
CA LEU A 37 -10.54 0.90 11.20
C LEU A 37 -11.43 -0.21 11.77
N SER A 38 -12.70 0.09 12.14
CA SER A 38 -13.63 -0.93 12.62
C SER A 38 -13.96 -1.99 11.55
N ILE A 39 -13.66 -1.72 10.28
CA ILE A 39 -13.75 -2.73 9.20
C ILE A 39 -12.85 -3.95 9.45
N PHE A 40 -11.80 -3.81 10.26
CA PHE A 40 -10.91 -4.91 10.65
C PHE A 40 -11.33 -5.57 11.97
N GLU A 41 -12.54 -5.30 12.46
CA GLU A 41 -13.15 -6.00 13.59
C GLU A 41 -14.03 -7.16 13.09
N GLY A 42 -14.15 -8.22 13.90
CA GLY A 42 -14.82 -9.46 13.47
C GLY A 42 -13.96 -10.32 12.54
N ASP A 43 -14.60 -11.10 11.65
CA ASP A 43 -13.91 -12.01 10.71
C ASP A 43 -14.35 -11.83 9.24
N ASP A 44 -15.44 -11.10 8.97
CA ASP A 44 -16.00 -10.97 7.61
C ASP A 44 -15.02 -10.36 6.60
N PHE A 45 -14.16 -9.46 7.08
CA PHE A 45 -13.13 -8.81 6.25
C PHE A 45 -12.07 -9.80 5.73
N LEU A 46 -11.82 -10.92 6.43
CA LEU A 46 -10.79 -11.89 6.04
C LEU A 46 -11.06 -12.50 4.66
N ASN A 47 -12.34 -12.64 4.29
CA ASN A 47 -12.76 -13.13 2.97
C ASN A 47 -12.45 -12.16 1.83
N HIS A 48 -12.17 -10.89 2.16
CA HIS A 48 -11.87 -9.85 1.20
C HIS A 48 -10.37 -9.61 1.05
N LEU A 49 -9.54 -10.17 1.93
CA LEU A 49 -8.09 -9.96 1.88
C LEU A 49 -7.44 -10.73 0.73
N ASN A 50 -6.63 -10.00 -0.04
CA ASN A 50 -5.94 -10.50 -1.22
C ASN A 50 -4.42 -10.28 -1.09
N ALA A 51 -3.69 -11.31 -0.67
CA ALA A 51 -2.23 -11.25 -0.57
C ALA A 51 -1.51 -11.44 -1.92
N GLU A 52 -2.22 -11.70 -3.03
CA GLU A 52 -1.60 -11.86 -4.35
C GLU A 52 -1.15 -10.53 -4.95
N PHE A 53 -1.66 -9.41 -4.43
CA PHE A 53 -1.22 -8.07 -4.78
C PHE A 53 -0.73 -7.32 -3.55
N VAL A 54 0.35 -6.56 -3.72
CA VAL A 54 0.89 -5.70 -2.68
C VAL A 54 1.03 -4.29 -3.24
N LEU A 55 0.25 -3.33 -2.72
CA LEU A 55 0.40 -1.91 -3.02
C LEU A 55 1.56 -1.35 -2.19
N VAL A 56 2.57 -0.84 -2.88
CA VAL A 56 3.81 -0.41 -2.24
C VAL A 56 3.95 1.10 -2.32
N GLY A 57 3.92 1.77 -1.17
CA GLY A 57 4.26 3.18 -1.00
C GLY A 57 5.77 3.40 -0.84
N LEU A 58 6.20 4.67 -0.88
CA LEU A 58 7.61 5.01 -0.77
C LEU A 58 8.09 4.91 0.67
N ASN A 59 7.48 5.71 1.56
CA ASN A 59 7.81 5.80 2.97
C ASN A 59 6.62 6.37 3.74
N ILE A 60 6.59 6.09 5.04
CA ILE A 60 5.62 6.66 5.96
C ILE A 60 5.89 8.15 6.10
N ALA A 61 5.02 8.95 5.48
CA ALA A 61 5.14 10.41 5.47
C ALA A 61 4.56 11.08 6.73
N ARG A 62 4.28 10.33 7.81
CA ARG A 62 3.55 10.87 8.96
C ARG A 62 3.91 10.28 10.31
N ALA A 63 3.89 11.16 11.32
CA ALA A 63 4.03 10.82 12.73
C ALA A 63 2.70 10.46 13.44
N ASP A 64 1.58 10.39 12.72
CA ASP A 64 0.21 10.22 13.28
C ASP A 64 -0.30 8.78 13.28
N ILE A 65 0.55 7.78 12.98
CA ILE A 65 0.18 6.36 13.09
C ILE A 65 0.24 5.92 14.55
N GLU A 66 -0.86 6.14 15.27
CA GLU A 66 -1.00 5.74 16.68
C GLU A 66 -1.53 4.30 16.83
N LYS A 67 -2.13 3.76 15.78
CA LYS A 67 -2.79 2.45 15.79
C LYS A 67 -2.30 1.56 14.64
N PRO A 68 -2.17 0.24 14.86
CA PRO A 68 -1.95 -0.71 13.77
C PRO A 68 -3.02 -0.57 12.67
N LEU A 69 -2.62 -0.78 11.42
CA LEU A 69 -3.44 -0.70 10.20
C LEU A 69 -3.90 0.71 9.82
N ALA A 70 -3.47 1.75 10.54
CA ALA A 70 -3.83 3.14 10.24
C ALA A 70 -3.08 3.72 9.04
N ASN A 71 -1.94 3.12 8.64
CA ASN A 71 -1.23 3.58 7.44
C ASN A 71 -2.15 3.42 6.21
N PHE A 72 -2.21 4.41 5.32
CA PHE A 72 -3.16 4.49 4.19
C PHE A 72 -4.66 4.65 4.58
N HIS A 73 -4.98 4.81 5.86
CA HIS A 73 -6.34 5.02 6.40
C HIS A 73 -6.46 6.33 7.16
N SER A 74 -6.03 7.43 6.55
CA SER A 74 -6.05 8.72 7.22
C SER A 74 -7.46 9.30 7.35
N SER A 75 -7.84 9.67 8.58
CA SER A 75 -9.04 10.48 8.86
C SER A 75 -8.86 11.98 8.56
N LEU A 76 -7.62 12.45 8.34
CA LEU A 76 -7.35 13.87 8.09
C LEU A 76 -8.00 14.37 6.79
N SER A 77 -8.63 15.55 6.85
CA SER A 77 -9.29 16.19 5.72
C SER A 77 -8.36 16.50 4.54
N ARG A 78 -7.06 16.70 4.76
CA ARG A 78 -6.05 16.94 3.72
C ARG A 78 -5.59 15.67 2.99
N ALA A 79 -5.87 14.50 3.57
CA ALA A 79 -5.42 13.22 3.04
C ALA A 79 -6.14 12.83 1.74
N GLN A 80 -5.47 12.00 0.94
CA GLN A 80 -5.90 11.65 -0.42
C GLN A 80 -6.24 10.16 -0.57
N ASP A 81 -6.23 9.39 0.52
CA ASP A 81 -6.43 7.93 0.48
C ASP A 81 -7.81 7.54 -0.06
N TYR A 82 -8.79 8.44 0.03
CA TYR A 82 -10.10 8.27 -0.61
C TYR A 82 -10.02 8.03 -2.14
N LYS A 83 -8.98 8.54 -2.80
CA LYS A 83 -8.78 8.33 -4.24
C LYS A 83 -8.38 6.89 -4.55
N ILE A 84 -7.46 6.31 -3.78
CA ILE A 84 -7.09 4.91 -3.97
C ILE A 84 -8.24 3.99 -3.57
N ARG A 85 -8.94 4.26 -2.45
CA ARG A 85 -10.18 3.56 -2.08
C ARG A 85 -11.18 3.52 -3.23
N TYR A 86 -11.46 4.69 -3.83
CA TYR A 86 -12.39 4.79 -4.95
C TYR A 86 -11.90 4.04 -6.19
N ALA A 87 -10.60 4.11 -6.49
CA ALA A 87 -10.04 3.58 -7.72
C ALA A 87 -9.94 2.04 -7.73
N ILE A 88 -9.75 1.41 -6.55
CA ILE A 88 -9.59 -0.04 -6.48
C ILE A 88 -10.87 -0.80 -6.11
N LYS A 89 -11.92 -0.10 -5.65
CA LYS A 89 -13.20 -0.73 -5.32
C LYS A 89 -13.72 -1.53 -6.52
N ASP A 90 -14.09 -2.79 -6.30
CA ASP A 90 -14.56 -3.74 -7.31
C ASP A 90 -13.49 -4.10 -8.38
N THR A 91 -12.21 -4.06 -8.01
CA THR A 91 -11.09 -4.49 -8.85
C THR A 91 -10.28 -5.60 -8.17
N LEU A 92 -9.34 -6.23 -8.90
CA LEU A 92 -8.41 -7.23 -8.36
C LEU A 92 -7.52 -6.69 -7.22
N LEU A 93 -7.37 -5.36 -7.12
CA LEU A 93 -6.59 -4.71 -6.06
C LEU A 93 -7.40 -4.48 -4.78
N CYS A 94 -8.71 -4.76 -4.78
CA CYS A 94 -9.53 -4.70 -3.57
C CYS A 94 -9.00 -5.70 -2.54
N GLY A 95 -8.78 -5.23 -1.31
CA GLY A 95 -8.22 -6.03 -0.22
C GLY A 95 -6.75 -6.41 -0.39
N ALA A 96 -6.02 -5.81 -1.34
CA ALA A 96 -4.57 -6.00 -1.49
C ALA A 96 -3.81 -5.63 -0.21
N TYR A 97 -2.68 -6.27 0.08
CA TYR A 97 -1.81 -5.82 1.17
C TYR A 97 -1.20 -4.45 0.82
N MET A 98 -1.06 -3.55 1.79
CA MET A 98 -0.50 -2.21 1.59
C MET A 98 0.66 -1.98 2.53
N THR A 99 1.80 -1.49 2.02
CA THR A 99 2.97 -1.25 2.86
C THR A 99 3.96 -0.29 2.19
N ASP A 100 4.89 0.30 2.94
CA ASP A 100 5.94 1.15 2.37
C ASP A 100 7.27 0.39 2.13
N VAL A 101 8.04 0.74 1.10
CA VAL A 101 9.35 0.11 0.86
C VAL A 101 10.44 0.62 1.81
N ILE A 102 10.31 1.84 2.33
CA ILE A 102 11.19 2.43 3.34
C ILE A 102 10.41 2.62 4.65
N LYS A 103 10.84 1.97 5.73
CA LYS A 103 10.11 1.91 7.03
C LYS A 103 10.52 2.99 8.02
N ASP A 104 11.82 3.19 8.18
CA ASP A 104 12.39 4.01 9.26
C ASP A 104 12.93 5.35 8.76
N PHE A 105 12.13 6.07 7.96
CA PHE A 105 12.50 7.40 7.49
C PHE A 105 11.31 8.36 7.55
N ASN A 106 11.22 9.09 8.66
CA ASN A 106 10.19 10.10 8.90
C ASN A 106 10.52 11.40 8.14
N GLU A 107 10.34 11.37 6.83
CA GLU A 107 10.48 12.51 5.93
C GLU A 107 9.23 12.62 5.06
N VAL A 108 8.68 13.83 4.99
CA VAL A 108 7.45 14.10 4.23
C VAL A 108 7.78 14.37 2.75
N ASP A 109 8.99 14.90 2.48
CA ASP A 109 9.45 15.20 1.14
C ASP A 109 10.16 14.00 0.49
N SER A 110 9.50 13.42 -0.52
CA SER A 110 10.07 12.30 -1.29
C SER A 110 11.41 12.63 -1.97
N GLY A 111 11.66 13.88 -2.35
CA GLY A 111 12.90 14.31 -2.98
C GLY A 111 14.08 14.30 -2.00
N ASN A 112 13.85 14.70 -0.75
CA ASN A 112 14.84 14.60 0.33
C ASN A 112 15.20 13.14 0.59
N LEU A 113 14.19 12.26 0.71
CA LEU A 113 14.41 10.82 0.88
C LEU A 113 15.21 10.24 -0.30
N ILE A 114 14.85 10.55 -1.54
CA ILE A 114 15.58 10.05 -2.72
C ILE A 114 17.03 10.54 -2.74
N THR A 115 17.28 11.79 -2.35
CA THR A 115 18.64 12.33 -2.20
C THR A 115 19.40 11.58 -1.10
N TYR A 116 18.76 11.32 0.03
CA TYR A 116 19.34 10.54 1.13
C TYR A 116 19.69 9.12 0.69
N LEU A 117 18.78 8.40 0.01
CA LEU A 117 19.00 7.03 -0.47
C LEU A 117 20.10 6.93 -1.53
N LYS A 118 20.32 7.99 -2.32
CA LYS A 118 21.47 8.06 -3.25
C LYS A 118 22.80 8.08 -2.51
N ASN A 119 22.88 8.80 -1.40
CA ASN A 119 24.10 8.95 -0.61
C ASN A 119 24.29 7.84 0.44
N ASN A 120 23.22 7.12 0.80
CA ASN A 120 23.22 6.11 1.86
C ASN A 120 22.69 4.77 1.33
N LYS A 121 23.43 4.15 0.40
CA LYS A 121 22.99 2.92 -0.26
C LYS A 121 22.77 1.74 0.69
N GLN A 122 23.55 1.65 1.77
CA GLN A 122 23.37 0.62 2.77
C GLN A 122 22.00 0.71 3.46
N PHE A 123 21.53 1.92 3.75
CA PHE A 123 20.20 2.15 4.35
C PHE A 123 19.07 1.66 3.44
N GLU A 124 19.19 1.91 2.13
CA GLU A 124 18.23 1.39 1.14
C GLU A 124 18.23 -0.15 1.15
N LEU A 125 19.40 -0.78 1.09
CA LEU A 125 19.52 -2.24 1.09
C LEU A 125 18.98 -2.89 2.36
N ASP A 126 19.18 -2.25 3.52
CA ASP A 126 18.66 -2.77 4.79
C ASP A 126 17.13 -2.66 4.87
N ASN A 127 16.54 -1.57 4.36
CA ASN A 127 15.09 -1.47 4.21
C ASN A 127 14.53 -2.53 3.24
N ILE A 128 15.23 -2.79 2.13
CA ILE A 128 14.83 -3.86 1.20
C ILE A 128 14.83 -5.24 1.87
N LYS A 129 15.78 -5.53 2.76
CA LYS A 129 15.78 -6.81 3.52
C LYS A 129 14.55 -6.91 4.42
N VAL A 130 14.21 -5.83 5.12
CA VAL A 130 13.00 -5.77 5.98
C VAL A 130 11.75 -5.96 5.13
N PHE A 131 11.63 -5.24 4.02
CA PHE A 131 10.51 -5.36 3.09
C PHE A 131 10.37 -6.79 2.54
N LYS A 132 11.47 -7.41 2.07
CA LYS A 132 11.44 -8.80 1.59
C LYS A 132 10.99 -9.78 2.67
N LYS A 133 11.46 -9.59 3.92
CA LYS A 133 11.04 -10.40 5.06
C LYS A 133 9.55 -10.23 5.36
N GLU A 134 9.03 -9.01 5.29
CA GLU A 134 7.60 -8.73 5.42
C GLU A 134 6.77 -9.45 4.36
N ILE A 135 7.18 -9.40 3.08
CA ILE A 135 6.49 -10.13 2.00
C ILE A 135 6.54 -11.65 2.20
N GLN A 136 7.66 -12.18 2.72
CA GLN A 136 7.76 -13.60 3.06
C GLN A 136 6.82 -13.99 4.21
N ASP A 137 6.77 -13.17 5.26
CA ASP A 137 5.93 -13.42 6.43
C ASP A 137 4.44 -13.36 6.09
N LEU A 138 4.05 -12.52 5.10
CA LEU A 138 2.70 -12.45 4.53
C LEU A 138 2.23 -13.81 3.98
N GLY A 139 3.17 -14.68 3.56
CA GLY A 139 2.89 -16.02 3.08
C GLY A 139 2.38 -16.09 1.63
N ALA A 140 2.46 -14.98 0.88
CA ALA A 140 2.14 -14.97 -0.55
C ALA A 140 3.29 -15.62 -1.35
N ILE A 141 2.97 -16.58 -2.23
CA ILE A 141 3.99 -17.35 -2.96
C ILE A 141 4.72 -16.49 -4.01
N ASN A 142 3.97 -15.70 -4.79
CA ASN A 142 4.52 -14.85 -5.84
C ASN A 142 3.63 -13.62 -6.05
N PRO A 143 3.57 -12.70 -5.08
CA PRO A 143 2.71 -11.53 -5.19
C PRO A 143 3.17 -10.60 -6.32
N THR A 144 2.22 -9.95 -6.97
CA THR A 144 2.50 -8.82 -7.85
C THR A 144 2.63 -7.55 -7.00
N LEU A 145 3.79 -6.91 -7.07
CA LEU A 145 4.02 -5.63 -6.42
C LEU A 145 3.47 -4.51 -7.30
N VAL A 146 2.70 -3.60 -6.72
CA VAL A 146 2.09 -2.46 -7.41
C VAL A 146 2.65 -1.19 -6.79
N ALA A 147 3.63 -0.60 -7.46
CA ALA A 147 4.34 0.58 -7.01
C ALA A 147 3.47 1.84 -7.11
N LEU A 148 3.32 2.55 -6.00
CA LEU A 148 2.65 3.85 -5.92
C LEU A 148 3.64 4.97 -6.24
N GLY A 149 3.75 5.33 -7.52
CA GLY A 149 4.62 6.39 -8.02
C GLY A 149 5.98 5.92 -8.54
N ASP A 150 6.68 6.82 -9.24
CA ASP A 150 7.94 6.51 -9.95
C ASP A 150 9.09 6.17 -9.00
N ALA A 151 9.25 6.92 -7.91
CA ALA A 151 10.29 6.69 -6.91
C ALA A 151 10.24 5.27 -6.32
N THR A 152 9.04 4.83 -5.93
CA THR A 152 8.81 3.48 -5.42
C THR A 152 9.09 2.42 -6.47
N TYR A 153 8.62 2.63 -7.70
CA TYR A 153 8.85 1.71 -8.81
C TYR A 153 10.35 1.52 -9.06
N ASP A 154 11.10 2.62 -9.14
CA ASP A 154 12.54 2.61 -9.39
C ASP A 154 13.32 1.92 -8.26
N ILE A 155 12.85 2.00 -7.01
CA ILE A 155 13.44 1.26 -5.87
C ILE A 155 13.17 -0.23 -6.00
N LEU A 156 11.93 -0.61 -6.33
CA LEU A 156 11.55 -2.01 -6.43
C LEU A 156 12.28 -2.70 -7.57
N VAL A 157 12.23 -2.17 -8.80
CA VAL A 157 12.81 -2.85 -9.96
C VAL A 157 14.33 -2.97 -9.91
N ARG A 158 15.03 -2.08 -9.18
CA ARG A 158 16.50 -2.15 -9.03
C ARG A 158 16.96 -3.10 -7.93
N ASN A 159 16.09 -3.47 -6.99
CA ASN A 159 16.45 -4.30 -5.82
C ASN A 159 15.70 -5.64 -5.74
N ILE A 160 14.60 -5.79 -6.49
CA ILE A 160 13.68 -6.93 -6.42
C ILE A 160 13.42 -7.42 -7.83
N THR A 161 13.95 -8.61 -8.13
CA THR A 161 13.86 -9.24 -9.46
C THR A 161 12.99 -10.49 -9.44
N GLU A 162 12.67 -11.00 -8.24
CA GLU A 162 11.89 -12.22 -8.03
C GLU A 162 10.37 -12.03 -8.22
N TYR A 163 9.86 -10.80 -8.11
CA TYR A 163 8.44 -10.49 -8.20
C TYR A 163 8.11 -9.62 -9.42
N LYS A 164 6.90 -9.79 -9.95
CA LYS A 164 6.37 -8.89 -10.97
C LYS A 164 6.09 -7.52 -10.34
N VAL A 165 6.55 -6.46 -10.99
CA VAL A 165 6.31 -5.07 -10.55
C VAL A 165 5.45 -4.33 -11.57
N LEU A 166 4.32 -3.81 -11.14
CA LEU A 166 3.48 -2.86 -11.87
C LEU A 166 3.69 -1.46 -11.30
N LYS A 167 3.44 -0.45 -12.13
CA LYS A 167 3.50 0.95 -11.72
C LYS A 167 2.14 1.61 -11.89
N ILE A 168 1.67 2.30 -10.85
CA ILE A 168 0.57 3.23 -10.94
C ILE A 168 1.02 4.61 -10.45
N LYS A 169 0.29 5.66 -10.82
CA LYS A 169 0.53 6.98 -10.23
C LYS A 169 0.24 6.93 -8.73
N HIS A 170 0.98 7.72 -7.94
CA HIS A 170 0.63 7.91 -6.54
C HIS A 170 -0.74 8.58 -6.43
N TYR A 171 -1.60 8.12 -5.52
CA TYR A 171 -2.98 8.61 -5.40
C TYR A 171 -3.07 10.10 -5.01
N SER A 172 -2.02 10.66 -4.41
CA SER A 172 -1.89 12.11 -4.18
C SER A 172 -1.59 12.95 -5.43
N HIS A 173 -1.35 12.33 -6.60
CA HIS A 173 -1.15 13.06 -7.84
C HIS A 173 -2.35 13.98 -8.16
N TYR A 174 -2.07 15.13 -8.78
CA TYR A 174 -3.08 16.13 -9.08
C TYR A 174 -4.00 15.68 -10.23
N MET A 175 -4.99 14.87 -9.88
CA MET A 175 -6.03 14.36 -10.75
C MET A 175 -7.29 14.00 -9.96
N SER A 176 -8.42 13.84 -10.66
CA SER A 176 -9.68 13.38 -10.06
C SER A 176 -9.62 11.88 -9.72
N LYS A 177 -10.50 11.43 -8.81
CA LYS A 177 -10.61 10.01 -8.42
C LYS A 177 -11.13 9.15 -9.58
N GLU A 178 -11.96 9.71 -10.45
CA GLU A 178 -12.52 9.06 -11.64
C GLU A 178 -11.44 8.79 -12.67
N LYS A 179 -10.62 9.80 -12.99
CA LYS A 179 -9.49 9.63 -13.92
C LYS A 179 -8.45 8.67 -13.34
N TYR A 180 -8.24 8.70 -12.02
CA TYR A 180 -7.34 7.77 -11.37
C TYR A 180 -7.85 6.32 -11.46
N ARG A 181 -9.15 6.10 -11.26
CA ARG A 181 -9.81 4.80 -11.47
C ARG A 181 -9.67 4.32 -12.91
N GLU A 182 -9.90 5.17 -13.89
CA GLU A 182 -9.75 4.84 -15.31
C GLU A 182 -8.32 4.37 -15.64
N GLU A 183 -7.29 5.07 -15.15
CA GLU A 183 -5.89 4.65 -15.34
C GLU A 183 -5.59 3.28 -14.70
N ILE A 184 -6.13 3.00 -13.51
CA ILE A 184 -6.00 1.69 -12.87
C ILE A 184 -6.73 0.60 -13.68
N SER A 185 -7.96 0.86 -14.13
CA SER A 185 -8.73 -0.10 -14.92
C SER A 185 -8.01 -0.51 -16.20
N ILE A 186 -7.49 0.44 -16.97
CA ILE A 186 -6.73 0.17 -18.21
C ILE A 186 -5.51 -0.71 -17.91
N LEU A 187 -4.80 -0.43 -16.82
CA LEU A 187 -3.63 -1.21 -16.41
C LEU A 187 -4.01 -2.64 -16.02
N LEU A 188 -5.11 -2.84 -15.29
CA LEU A 188 -5.59 -4.16 -14.90
C LEU A 188 -6.14 -4.97 -16.09
N GLU A 189 -6.80 -4.32 -17.04
CA GLU A 189 -7.21 -4.96 -18.30
C GLU A 189 -6.01 -5.44 -19.11
N ALA A 190 -4.93 -4.64 -19.18
CA ALA A 190 -3.68 -5.04 -19.83
C ALA A 190 -2.95 -6.15 -19.07
N PHE A 191 -3.10 -6.22 -17.75
CA PHE A 191 -2.56 -7.28 -16.91
C PHE A 191 -3.26 -8.62 -17.16
N ASN A 192 -4.60 -8.62 -17.26
CA ASN A 192 -5.41 -9.84 -17.44
C ASN A 192 -5.29 -10.48 -18.84
N LYS A 193 -4.75 -9.76 -19.83
CA LYS A 193 -4.53 -10.26 -21.19
C LYS A 193 -3.18 -10.97 -21.38
N LYS A 194 -2.34 -11.03 -20.35
CA LYS A 194 -0.99 -11.62 -20.38
C LYS A 194 -0.96 -12.91 -19.58
#